data_AF-A0A150WEI1-F1
#
_entry.id   AF-A0A150WEI1-F1
#
_cell.length_a   1.000
_cell.length_b   1.000
_cell.length_c   1.000
_cell.angle_alpha   90.00
_cell.angle_beta   90.00
_cell.angle_gamma   90.00
#
_symmetry.space_group_name_H-M   'P 1'
#
loop_
_entity.id
_entity.type
_entity.pdbx_description
1 polymer ?
#
loop_
_entity_poly.entity_id
_entity_poly.type
_entity_poly.pdbx_seq_one_letter_code
_entity_poly.pdbx_strand_id
1 'polypeptide(L)' 'MEQLNLSLRQFGLNPLEWDIQRLQGSQYLISHKYDAGFEFHGQVEYRASKPRWKFLRLWSI' A
#
# COMPACT_ATOMS: atom_id res chain seq x y z
N MET A 1 1.98 11.31 -1.40
CA MET A 1 2.36 9.91 -1.69
C MET A 1 3.38 9.39 -0.71
N GLU A 2 4.44 10.16 -0.42
CA GLU A 2 5.50 9.79 0.54
C GLU A 2 4.99 9.31 1.91
N GLN A 3 3.95 9.96 2.44
CA GLN A 3 3.34 9.58 3.73
C GLN A 3 2.67 8.19 3.72
N LEU A 4 2.05 7.77 2.61
CA LEU A 4 1.44 6.43 2.48
C LEU A 4 2.50 5.35 2.32
N ASN A 5 3.61 5.67 1.65
CA ASN A 5 4.74 4.76 1.51
C ASN A 5 5.41 4.51 2.87
N LEU A 6 5.69 5.57 3.62
CA LEU A 6 6.26 5.46 4.97
C LEU A 6 5.34 4.70 5.94
N SER A 7 4.01 4.79 5.80
CA SER A 7 3.08 4.05 6.65
C SER A 7 3.05 2.54 6.38
N LEU A 8 3.66 2.04 5.30
CA LEU A 8 3.85 0.59 5.09
C LEU A 8 4.72 -0.03 6.21
N ARG A 9 5.63 0.74 6.82
CA ARG A 9 6.43 0.29 7.97
C ARG A 9 5.59 -0.19 9.15
N GLN A 10 4.38 0.36 9.31
CA GLN A 10 3.45 -0.04 10.36
C GLN A 10 2.93 -1.47 10.19
N PHE A 11 3.05 -2.02 8.99
CA PHE A 11 2.68 -3.38 8.62
C PHE A 11 3.90 -4.32 8.52
N GLY A 12 5.09 -3.87 8.96
CA GLY A 12 6.33 -4.63 8.84
C GLY A 12 6.93 -4.64 7.43
N LEU A 13 6.41 -3.82 6.52
CA LEU A 13 6.87 -3.75 5.13
C LEU A 13 7.94 -2.65 4.97
N ASN A 14 9.04 -2.95 4.29
CA ASN A 14 10.10 -1.99 4.00
C ASN A 14 9.73 -1.10 2.79
N PRO A 15 9.40 0.20 2.95
CA PRO A 15 8.87 1.07 1.87
C PRO A 15 9.76 1.21 0.63
N LEU A 16 11.03 0.81 0.72
CA LEU A 16 11.97 0.84 -0.40
C LEU A 16 11.76 -0.32 -1.37
N GLU A 17 11.20 -1.43 -0.89
CA GLU A 17 10.96 -2.67 -1.64
C GLU A 17 9.60 -2.71 -2.34
N TRP A 18 8.71 -1.77 -2.04
CA TRP A 18 7.34 -1.74 -2.55
C TRP A 18 7.11 -0.53 -3.44
N ASP A 19 6.36 -0.73 -4.51
CA ASP A 19 5.78 0.33 -5.31
C ASP A 19 4.29 0.43 -5.03
N ILE A 20 3.81 1.67 -4.92
CA ILE A 20 2.41 1.98 -4.64
C ILE A 20 1.78 2.58 -5.88
N GLN A 21 0.86 1.86 -6.49
CA GLN A 21 0.08 2.31 -7.62
C GLN A 21 -1.36 2.61 -7.18
N ARG A 22 -1.84 3.82 -7.45
CA ARG A 22 -3.26 4.12 -7.26
C ARG A 22 -4.06 3.44 -8.37
N LEU A 23 -5.08 2.68 -7.98
CA LEU A 23 -6.04 2.09 -8.90
C LEU A 23 -7.19 3.10 -9.12
N GLN A 24 -8.35 2.87 -8.51
CA GLN A 24 -9.51 3.76 -8.57
C GLN A 24 -9.98 4.20 -7.18
N GLY A 25 -10.46 5.44 -7.09
CA GLY A 25 -10.99 6.00 -5.85
C GLY A 25 -9.96 5.95 -4.72
N SER A 26 -10.24 5.13 -3.70
CA SER A 26 -9.39 4.90 -2.54
C SER A 26 -8.62 3.57 -2.56
N GLN A 27 -8.62 2.86 -3.68
CA GLN A 27 -7.92 1.59 -3.84
C GLN A 27 -6.51 1.80 -4.38
N TYR A 28 -5.58 0.99 -3.86
CA TYR A 28 -4.17 1.00 -4.21
C TYR A 28 -3.67 -0.42 -4.37
N LEU A 29 -2.83 -0.62 -5.37
CA LEU A 29 -2.02 -1.82 -5.55
C LEU A 29 -0.62 -1.53 -4.98
N ILE A 30 -0.09 -2.49 -4.24
CA ILE A 30 1.23 -2.40 -3.63
C ILE A 30 2.00 -3.65 -4.07
N SER A 31 2.88 -3.47 -5.05
CA SER A 31 3.65 -4.56 -5.66
C SER A 31 5.07 -4.56 -5.13
N HIS A 32 5.65 -5.75 -4.93
CA HIS A 32 7.04 -5.85 -4.57
C HIS A 32 7.92 -5.63 -5.82
N LYS A 33 9.02 -4.89 -5.67
CA LYS A 33 9.90 -4.52 -6.78
C LYS A 33 10.68 -5.68 -7.38
N TYR A 34 10.94 -6.69 -6.56
CA TYR A 34 11.84 -7.80 -6.90
C TYR A 34 11.17 -9.16 -6.91
N ASP A 35 9.92 -9.24 -6.46
CA ASP A 35 9.18 -10.49 -6.32
C ASP A 35 7.76 -10.30 -6.86
N ALA A 36 7.40 -11.09 -7.86
CA ALA A 36 6.07 -11.03 -8.47
C ALA A 36 5.10 -12.06 -7.88
N GLY A 37 5.53 -12.87 -6.90
CA GLY A 37 4.71 -13.93 -6.30
C GLY A 37 3.65 -13.41 -5.33
N PHE A 38 3.73 -12.15 -4.90
CA PHE A 38 2.74 -11.54 -4.03
C PHE A 38 2.57 -10.05 -4.30
N GLU A 39 1.34 -9.59 -4.08
CA GLU A 39 0.98 -8.19 -4.08
C GLU A 39 0.05 -7.88 -2.90
N PHE A 40 -0.02 -6.62 -2.50
CA PHE A 40 -0.97 -6.17 -1.51
C PHE A 40 -2.01 -5.27 -2.15
N HIS A 41 -3.28 -5.53 -1.84
CA HIS A 41 -4.40 -4.66 -2.18
C HIS A 41 -4.73 -3.81 -0.96
N GLY A 42 -4.51 -2.51 -1.09
CA GLY A 42 -4.75 -1.53 -0.05
C GLY A 42 -6.00 -0.71 -0.32
N GLN A 43 -6.72 -0.37 0.75
CA GLN A 43 -7.72 0.69 0.71
C GLN A 43 -7.30 1.80 1.68
N VAL A 44 -7.35 3.05 1.23
CA VAL A 44 -7.14 4.22 2.09
C VAL A 44 -8.46 4.82 2.53
N GLU A 45 -8.45 5.45 3.70
CA GLU A 45 -9.49 6.37 4.15
C GLU A 45 -8.88 7.73 4.45
N TYR A 46 -9.69 8.79 4.31
CA TYR A 46 -9.27 10.16 4.63
C TYR A 46 -9.86 10.54 5.98
N ARG A 47 -9.00 10.69 7.00
CA ARG A 47 -9.39 11.25 8.30
C ARG A 47 -8.74 12.62 8.49
N ALA A 48 -9.55 13.64 8.72
CA ALA A 48 -9.09 15.04 8.83
C ALA A 48 -8.16 15.43 7.66
N SER A 49 -8.56 15.07 6.44
CA SER A 49 -7.81 15.28 5.19
C SER A 49 -6.45 14.58 5.09
N LYS A 50 -6.10 13.69 6.03
CA LYS A 50 -4.88 12.88 5.98
C LYS A 50 -5.22 11.45 5.50
N PRO A 51 -4.58 10.96 4.42
CA PRO A 51 -4.79 9.59 3.95
C PRO A 51 -4.16 8.60 4.93
N ARG A 52 -4.88 7.54 5.25
CA ARG A 52 -4.42 6.43 6.10
C ARG A 52 -4.86 5.10 5.51
N TRP A 53 -4.04 4.06 5.66
CA TRP A 53 -4.45 2.71 5.32
C TRP A 53 -5.61 2.27 6.21
N LYS A 54 -6.75 1.96 5.58
CA LYS A 54 -7.89 1.32 6.24
C LYS A 54 -7.63 -0.17 6.39
N PHE A 55 -7.14 -0.80 5.33
CA PHE A 55 -6.62 -2.16 5.36
C PHE A 55 -5.59 -2.36 4.25
N LEU A 56 -4.73 -3.37 4.44
CA LEU A 56 -3.89 -3.98 3.42
C LEU A 56 -4.21 -5.48 3.43
N ARG A 57 -4.46 -6.06 2.26
CA ARG A 57 -4.72 -7.50 2.11
C ARG A 57 -3.67 -8.09 1.20
N LEU A 58 -2.99 -9.14 1.68
CA LEU A 58 -2.07 -9.93 0.89
C LEU A 58 -2.86 -10.71 -0.17
N TRP A 59 -2.35 -10.69 -1.39
CA TRP A 59 -2.83 -11.46 -2.52
C TRP A 59 -1.64 -12.23 -3.11
N SER A 60 -1.75 -13.55 -3.13
CA SER A 60 -0.78 -14.42 -3.82
C SER A 60 -1.25 -14.58 -5.26
N ILE A 61 -0.30 -14.48 -6.20
CA ILE A 61 -0.54 -14.65 -7.64
C ILE A 61 -0.14 -16.07 -8.06
#